data_AF-A0A085MU36-F1
#
_entry.id   AF-A0A085MU36-F1
#
_cell.length_a   1.000
_cell.length_b   1.000
_cell.length_c   1.000
_cell.angle_alpha   90.00
_cell.angle_beta   90.00
_cell.angle_gamma   90.00
#
_symmetry.space_group_name_H-M   'P 1'
#
loop_
_entity.id
_entity.type
_entity.pdbx_description
1 polymer ?
#
loop_
_entity_poly.entity_id
_entity_poly.type
_entity_poly.pdbx_seq_one_letter_code
_entity_poly.pdbx_strand_id
1 'polypeptide(L)'
;MKPSRLKEHLEKIRPDKGGKDFNYFKSLREKFEKRPTLSNMFSTRTGLEMDGLRASFNISLMIARSGKAHTIGEELFLPVISEGLHTILHMPAAETIKSIPLSNNTVQRPIDKMGEDLEETLCNFLKSTVRPPYPRGIRSRGDRG
;
A
#
# COMPACT_ATOMS: atom_id res chain seq x y z
N MET A 1 -20.07 -8.88 19.47
CA MET A 1 -21.22 -9.73 19.03
C MET A 1 -21.95 -10.21 20.27
N LYS A 2 -23.30 -10.35 20.25
CA LYS A 2 -24.03 -10.95 21.38
C LYS A 2 -23.79 -12.47 21.42
N PRO A 3 -23.77 -13.15 22.59
CA PRO A 3 -23.47 -14.59 22.70
C PRO A 3 -24.38 -15.49 21.86
N SER A 4 -25.68 -15.18 21.84
CA SER A 4 -26.67 -15.91 21.02
C SER A 4 -26.37 -15.84 19.53
N ARG A 5 -25.97 -14.65 19.04
CA ARG A 5 -25.58 -14.43 17.63
C ARG A 5 -24.25 -15.09 17.28
N LEU A 6 -23.32 -15.17 18.23
CA LEU A 6 -22.04 -15.85 18.01
C LEU A 6 -22.25 -17.36 17.85
N LYS A 7 -23.09 -17.97 18.70
CA LYS A 7 -23.44 -19.39 18.59
C LYS A 7 -24.08 -19.71 17.24
N GLU A 8 -25.10 -18.95 16.85
CA GLU A 8 -25.79 -19.12 15.56
C GLU A 8 -24.81 -18.90 14.38
N HIS A 9 -23.93 -17.91 14.45
CA HIS A 9 -22.92 -17.67 13.42
C HIS A 9 -21.93 -18.84 13.30
N LEU A 10 -21.48 -19.41 14.41
CA LEU A 10 -20.61 -20.58 14.39
C LEU A 10 -21.35 -21.78 13.80
N GLU A 11 -22.58 -22.07 14.22
CA GLU A 11 -23.35 -23.21 13.69
C GLU A 11 -23.65 -23.08 12.20
N LYS A 12 -23.97 -21.87 11.72
CA LYS A 12 -24.41 -21.63 10.33
C LYS A 12 -23.27 -21.36 9.34
N ILE A 13 -22.22 -20.66 9.77
CA ILE A 13 -21.15 -20.16 8.88
C ILE A 13 -19.84 -20.94 9.09
N ARG A 14 -19.58 -21.44 10.30
CA ARG A 14 -18.36 -22.17 10.67
C ARG A 14 -18.71 -23.43 11.48
N PRO A 15 -19.51 -24.36 10.92
CA PRO A 15 -19.98 -25.53 11.67
C PRO A 15 -18.81 -26.36 12.22
N ASP A 16 -17.65 -26.32 11.56
CA ASP A 16 -16.37 -26.88 12.00
C ASP A 16 -15.87 -26.33 13.36
N LYS A 17 -16.42 -25.21 13.83
CA LYS A 17 -16.06 -24.51 15.07
C LYS A 17 -17.18 -24.44 16.10
N GLY A 18 -18.39 -24.88 15.77
CA GLY A 18 -19.58 -24.79 16.63
C GLY A 18 -19.48 -25.64 17.90
N GLY A 19 -18.76 -26.77 17.86
CA GLY A 19 -18.60 -27.70 18.99
C GLY A 19 -17.30 -27.55 19.77
N LYS A 20 -16.52 -26.49 19.55
CA LYS A 20 -15.21 -26.33 20.20
C LYS A 20 -15.35 -25.78 21.62
N ASP A 21 -14.46 -26.23 22.50
CA ASP A 21 -14.49 -25.88 23.91
C ASP A 21 -13.91 -24.48 24.20
N PHE A 22 -14.05 -24.02 25.44
CA PHE A 22 -13.52 -22.73 25.86
C PHE A 22 -12.00 -22.62 25.66
N ASN A 23 -11.26 -23.70 25.90
CA ASN A 23 -9.79 -23.71 25.76
C ASN A 23 -9.36 -23.46 24.31
N TYR A 24 -10.09 -24.01 23.33
CA TYR A 24 -9.88 -23.70 21.93
C TYR A 24 -9.96 -22.19 21.67
N PHE A 25 -11.02 -21.53 22.11
CA PHE A 25 -11.20 -20.09 21.88
C PHE A 25 -10.20 -19.24 22.66
N LYS A 26 -9.81 -19.65 23.86
CA LYS A 26 -8.72 -19.02 24.62
C LYS A 26 -7.39 -19.10 23.87
N SER A 27 -7.03 -20.28 23.37
CA SER A 27 -5.81 -20.46 22.56
C SER A 27 -5.86 -19.68 21.24
N LEU A 28 -7.05 -19.57 20.63
CA LEU A 28 -7.27 -18.81 19.41
C LEU A 28 -7.09 -17.31 19.64
N ARG A 29 -7.59 -16.81 20.78
CA ARG A 29 -7.41 -15.42 21.22
C ARG A 29 -5.93 -15.13 21.46
N GLU A 30 -5.22 -15.98 22.20
CA GLU A 30 -3.79 -15.81 22.45
C GLU A 30 -2.97 -15.81 21.15
N LYS A 31 -3.32 -16.67 20.18
CA LYS A 31 -2.72 -16.62 18.83
C LYS A 31 -3.02 -15.32 18.09
N PHE A 32 -4.22 -14.76 18.26
CA PHE A 32 -4.60 -13.48 17.67
C PHE A 32 -3.89 -12.30 18.33
N GLU A 33 -3.72 -12.31 19.65
CA GLU A 33 -3.01 -11.26 20.40
C GLU A 33 -1.49 -11.31 20.12
N LYS A 34 -0.94 -12.50 19.89
CA LYS A 34 0.47 -12.69 19.49
C LYS A 34 0.72 -12.47 18.00
N ARG A 35 -0.32 -12.28 17.17
CA ARG A 35 -0.11 -11.94 15.76
C ARG A 35 0.54 -10.56 15.67
N PRO A 36 1.51 -10.37 14.76
CA PRO A 36 2.03 -9.04 14.48
C PRO A 36 0.87 -8.13 14.06
N THR A 37 0.57 -7.12 14.87
CA THR A 37 -0.30 -6.01 14.48
C THR A 37 0.50 -5.04 13.61
N LEU A 38 -0.17 -4.25 12.78
CA LEU A 38 0.50 -3.21 11.97
C LEU A 38 1.42 -2.34 12.85
N SER A 39 0.95 -1.96 14.04
CA SER A 39 1.74 -1.23 15.05
C SER A 39 3.02 -1.99 15.44
N ASN A 40 2.93 -3.27 15.81
CA ASN A 40 4.08 -4.08 16.21
C ASN A 40 5.04 -4.37 15.04
N MET A 41 4.56 -4.42 13.79
CA MET A 41 5.42 -4.56 12.61
C MET A 41 6.28 -3.31 12.35
N PHE A 42 5.80 -2.11 12.71
CA PHE A 42 6.60 -0.89 12.61
C PHE A 42 7.51 -0.70 13.83
N SER A 43 7.08 -1.09 15.03
CA SER A 43 7.90 -1.00 16.25
C SER A 43 9.10 -1.95 16.28
N THR A 44 9.10 -2.99 15.45
CA THR A 44 10.19 -3.98 15.35
C THR A 44 11.23 -3.63 14.29
N ARG A 45 10.99 -2.59 13.48
CA ARG A 45 11.93 -2.18 12.43
C ARG A 45 13.08 -1.36 13.01
N THR A 46 14.28 -1.71 12.60
CA THR A 46 15.48 -0.89 12.86
C THR A 46 15.42 0.41 12.06
N GLY A 47 16.13 1.45 12.52
CA GLY A 47 16.26 2.71 11.76
C GLY A 47 16.77 2.47 10.34
N LEU A 48 17.70 1.52 10.19
CA LEU A 48 18.27 1.11 8.91
C LEU A 48 17.24 0.50 7.94
N GLU A 49 16.25 -0.25 8.43
CA GLU A 49 15.15 -0.77 7.60
C GLU A 49 14.17 0.33 7.17
N MET A 50 13.93 1.33 8.02
CA MET A 50 13.10 2.48 7.68
C MET A 50 13.78 3.37 6.63
N ASP A 51 15.09 3.61 6.79
CA ASP A 51 15.89 4.35 5.83
C ASP A 51 15.98 3.62 4.48
N GLY A 52 16.14 2.29 4.53
CA GLY A 52 16.17 1.47 3.31
C GLY A 52 14.85 1.48 2.55
N LEU A 53 13.71 1.46 3.24
CA LEU A 53 12.39 1.68 2.61
C LEU A 53 12.27 3.06 1.98
N ARG A 54 12.69 4.11 2.70
CA ARG A 54 12.63 5.48 2.19
C ARG A 54 13.49 5.63 0.93
N ALA A 55 14.69 5.04 0.94
CA ALA A 55 15.57 5.00 -0.22
C ALA A 55 14.92 4.26 -1.40
N SER A 56 14.34 3.08 -1.16
CA SER A 56 13.63 2.30 -2.19
C SER A 56 12.48 3.08 -2.83
N PHE A 57 11.66 3.77 -2.03
CA PHE A 57 10.56 4.60 -2.54
C PHE A 57 11.06 5.76 -3.41
N ASN A 58 12.11 6.46 -2.97
CA ASN A 58 12.71 7.57 -3.72
C ASN A 58 13.33 7.10 -5.05
N ILE A 59 14.01 5.96 -5.05
CA ILE A 59 14.58 5.37 -6.26
C ILE A 59 13.45 4.96 -7.22
N SER A 60 12.38 4.35 -6.72
CA SER A 60 11.20 3.99 -7.51
C SER A 60 10.55 5.23 -8.15
N LEU A 61 10.44 6.33 -7.40
CA LEU A 61 9.95 7.61 -7.93
C LEU A 61 10.84 8.14 -9.06
N MET A 62 12.17 8.06 -8.92
CA MET A 62 13.10 8.47 -9.97
C MET A 62 12.97 7.61 -11.24
N ILE A 63 12.79 6.30 -11.08
CA ILE A 63 12.56 5.36 -12.19
C ILE A 63 11.27 5.72 -12.93
N ALA A 64 10.17 5.91 -12.20
CA ALA A 64 8.89 6.31 -12.80
C ALA A 64 9.00 7.65 -13.53
N ARG A 65 9.60 8.67 -12.91
CA ARG A 65 9.77 9.99 -13.53
C ARG A 65 10.64 9.98 -14.79
N SER A 66 11.58 9.03 -14.88
CA SER A 66 12.43 8.85 -16.06
C SER A 66 11.81 7.94 -17.13
N GLY A 67 10.62 7.38 -16.89
CA GLY A 67 9.93 6.48 -17.81
C GLY A 67 10.68 5.17 -18.05
N LYS A 68 11.52 4.74 -17.10
CA LYS A 68 12.31 3.51 -17.21
C LYS A 68 11.52 2.32 -16.66
N ALA A 69 11.89 1.12 -17.12
CA ALA A 69 11.35 -0.12 -16.57
C ALA A 69 11.74 -0.25 -15.09
N HIS A 70 10.82 -0.75 -14.27
CA HIS A 70 11.07 -1.00 -12.84
C HIS A 70 12.20 -2.03 -12.61
N THR A 71 12.52 -2.84 -13.62
CA THR A 71 13.63 -3.82 -13.60
C THR A 71 15.00 -3.19 -13.41
N ILE A 72 15.16 -1.92 -13.76
CA ILE A 72 16.43 -1.19 -13.62
C ILE A 72 16.87 -1.05 -12.15
N GLY A 73 15.93 -1.13 -11.21
CA GLY A 73 16.21 -1.13 -9.77
C GLY A 73 17.09 -2.30 -9.36
N GLU A 74 16.75 -3.50 -9.85
CA GLU A 74 17.48 -4.73 -9.55
C GLU A 74 18.69 -4.91 -10.47
N GLU A 75 18.54 -4.64 -11.76
CA GLU A 75 19.57 -4.89 -12.79
C GLU A 75 20.76 -3.93 -12.73
N LEU A 76 20.55 -2.69 -12.27
CA LEU A 76 21.58 -1.65 -12.31
C LEU A 76 21.82 -0.96 -10.96
N PHE A 77 20.77 -0.52 -10.28
CA PHE A 77 20.96 0.24 -9.04
C PHE A 77 21.54 -0.60 -7.91
N LEU A 78 21.11 -1.85 -7.75
CA LEU A 78 21.71 -2.76 -6.75
C LEU A 78 23.23 -2.98 -6.97
N PRO A 79 23.71 -3.33 -8.19
CA PRO A 79 25.14 -3.38 -8.48
C PRO A 79 25.89 -2.07 -8.20
N VAL A 80 25.32 -0.93 -8.63
CA VAL A 80 25.97 0.38 -8.45
C VAL A 80 26.12 0.74 -6.97
N ILE A 81 25.07 0.50 -6.17
CA ILE A 81 25.12 0.72 -4.73
C ILE A 81 26.17 -0.21 -4.10
N SER A 82 26.21 -1.48 -4.51
CA SER A 82 27.21 -2.44 -4.03
C SER A 82 28.64 -1.97 -4.31
N GLU A 83 28.91 -1.55 -5.55
CA GLU A 83 30.24 -1.10 -5.97
C GLU A 83 30.66 0.15 -5.20
N GLY A 84 29.76 1.13 -5.05
CA GLY A 84 30.05 2.36 -4.29
C GLY A 84 30.32 2.10 -2.81
N LEU A 85 29.55 1.22 -2.17
CA LEU A 85 29.78 0.84 -0.77
C LEU A 85 31.15 0.16 -0.58
N HIS A 86 31.53 -0.72 -1.51
CA HIS A 86 32.79 -1.46 -1.42
C HIS A 86 34.02 -0.62 -1.76
N THR A 87 33.94 0.21 -2.82
CA THR A 87 35.10 0.95 -3.34
C THR A 87 35.28 2.33 -2.72
N ILE A 88 34.19 3.07 -2.48
CA ILE A 88 34.24 4.45 -1.99
C ILE A 88 34.25 4.47 -0.45
N LEU A 89 33.39 3.66 0.15
CA LEU A 89 33.19 3.68 1.61
C LEU A 89 33.94 2.55 2.32
N HIS A 90 34.50 1.59 1.59
CA HIS A 90 35.17 0.41 2.15
C HIS A 90 34.31 -0.33 3.21
N MET A 91 33.00 -0.36 2.99
CA MET A 91 32.04 -0.98 3.90
C MET A 91 31.47 -2.29 3.33
N PRO A 92 31.09 -3.24 4.20
CA PRO A 92 30.39 -4.45 3.76
C PRO A 92 29.00 -4.09 3.22
N ALA A 93 28.80 -4.31 1.92
CA ALA A 93 27.56 -3.92 1.23
C ALA A 93 26.34 -4.81 1.56
N ALA A 94 26.58 -6.01 2.12
CA ALA A 94 25.55 -7.05 2.24
C ALA A 94 24.36 -6.66 3.13
N GLU A 95 24.56 -5.95 4.23
CA GLU A 95 23.46 -5.52 5.12
C GLU A 95 22.69 -4.33 4.55
N THR A 96 23.38 -3.36 3.97
CA THR A 96 22.77 -2.16 3.37
C THR A 96 21.99 -2.50 2.10
N ILE A 97 22.47 -3.43 1.28
CA ILE A 97 21.73 -3.90 0.10
C ILE A 97 20.47 -4.65 0.51
N LYS A 98 20.55 -5.50 1.54
CA LYS A 98 19.37 -6.21 2.06
C LYS A 98 18.31 -5.28 2.64
N SER A 99 18.72 -4.12 3.18
CA SER A 99 17.78 -3.18 3.78
C SER A 99 17.06 -2.30 2.76
N ILE A 100 17.58 -2.15 1.54
CA ILE A 100 16.95 -1.38 0.46
C ILE A 100 16.23 -2.37 -0.48
N PRO A 101 14.92 -2.59 -0.32
CA PRO A 101 14.23 -3.56 -1.16
C PRO A 101 13.98 -2.95 -2.55
N LEU A 102 14.89 -3.22 -3.49
CA LEU A 102 14.79 -2.82 -4.90
C LEU A 102 14.41 -3.97 -5.85
N SER A 103 13.92 -5.09 -5.31
CA SER A 103 13.39 -6.16 -6.17
C SER A 103 12.30 -5.63 -7.09
N ASN A 104 12.16 -6.22 -8.28
CA ASN A 104 11.17 -5.77 -9.28
C ASN A 104 9.76 -5.56 -8.68
N ASN A 105 9.31 -6.52 -7.87
CA ASN A 105 8.00 -6.45 -7.19
C ASN A 105 7.92 -5.32 -6.14
N THR A 106 9.04 -4.94 -5.54
CA THR A 106 9.07 -3.82 -4.58
C THR A 106 9.12 -2.47 -5.26
N VAL A 107 9.81 -2.34 -6.40
CA VAL A 107 9.87 -1.08 -7.16
C VAL A 107 8.56 -0.82 -7.90
N GLN A 108 7.92 -1.88 -8.42
CA GLN A 108 6.65 -1.76 -9.15
C GLN A 108 5.51 -1.24 -8.26
N ARG A 109 5.37 -1.73 -7.03
CA ARG A 109 4.23 -1.39 -6.15
C ARG A 109 4.08 0.11 -5.84
N PRO A 110 5.14 0.86 -5.44
CA PRO A 110 5.06 2.31 -5.28
C PRO A 110 4.71 3.02 -6.57
N ILE A 111 5.21 2.55 -7.72
CA ILE A 111 4.95 3.17 -9.02
C ILE A 111 3.47 3.02 -9.38
N ASP A 112 2.91 1.82 -9.23
CA ASP A 112 1.48 1.56 -9.48
C ASP A 112 0.63 2.45 -8.56
N LYS A 113 0.96 2.50 -7.26
CA LYS A 113 0.24 3.32 -6.28
C LYS A 113 0.33 4.83 -6.58
N MET A 114 1.48 5.33 -7.00
CA MET A 114 1.61 6.71 -7.48
C MET A 114 0.73 6.95 -8.70
N GLY A 115 0.63 5.97 -9.61
CA GLY A 115 -0.27 6.02 -10.76
C GLY A 115 -1.74 6.11 -10.34
N GLU A 116 -2.17 5.27 -9.40
CA GLU A 116 -3.53 5.28 -8.83
C GLU A 116 -3.86 6.63 -8.17
N ASP A 117 -2.96 7.16 -7.34
CA ASP A 117 -3.15 8.45 -6.66
C ASP A 117 -3.29 9.61 -7.67
N LEU A 118 -2.50 9.58 -8.75
CA LEU A 118 -2.58 10.57 -9.83
C LEU A 118 -3.89 10.45 -10.62
N GLU A 119 -4.32 9.23 -10.93
CA GLU A 119 -5.60 8.96 -11.60
C GLU A 119 -6.78 9.45 -10.76
N GLU A 120 -6.78 9.15 -9.46
CA GLU A 120 -7.80 9.60 -8.52
C GLU A 120 -7.84 11.13 -8.44
N THR A 121 -6.68 11.77 -8.33
CA THR A 121 -6.55 13.23 -8.30
C THR A 121 -7.14 13.86 -9.56
N LEU A 122 -6.81 13.33 -10.73
CA LEU A 122 -7.33 13.81 -12.00
C LEU A 122 -8.84 13.59 -12.12
N CYS A 123 -9.34 12.42 -11.74
CA CYS A 123 -10.77 12.12 -11.74
C CYS A 123 -11.55 13.09 -10.84
N ASN A 124 -11.03 13.39 -9.65
CA ASN A 124 -11.65 14.33 -8.73
C ASN A 124 -11.65 15.76 -9.27
N PHE A 125 -10.55 16.19 -9.92
CA PHE A 125 -10.48 17.47 -10.60
C PHE A 125 -11.47 17.60 -11.78
N LEU A 126 -11.61 16.56 -12.59
CA LEU A 126 -12.56 16.57 -13.70
C LEU A 126 -14.02 16.57 -13.20
N LYS A 127 -14.33 15.83 -12.14
CA LYS A 127 -15.67 15.85 -11.52
C LYS A 127 -16.04 17.21 -10.94
N SER A 128 -15.06 17.97 -10.41
CA SER A 128 -15.30 19.31 -9.87
C SER A 128 -15.45 20.38 -10.95
N THR A 129 -14.88 20.17 -12.14
CA THR A 129 -14.93 21.13 -13.26
C THR A 129 -16.11 20.93 -14.22
N VAL A 130 -16.74 19.75 -14.26
CA VAL A 130 -17.83 19.41 -15.21
C VAL A 130 -19.24 19.89 -14.78
N ARG A 131 -19.39 20.72 -13.74
CA ARG A 131 -20.68 21.41 -13.46
C ARG A 131 -20.61 22.93 -13.56
N PRO A 132 -20.92 23.52 -14.72
CA PRO A 132 -21.61 24.79 -14.78
C PRO A 132 -23.14 24.56 -14.76
N PRO A 133 -23.91 25.25 -13.89
CA PRO A 133 -25.35 25.31 -14.04
C PRO A 133 -25.66 26.25 -15.21
N TYR A 134 -25.94 25.73 -16.40
CA TYR A 134 -26.58 26.56 -17.42
C TYR A 134 -28.02 26.84 -17.00
N PRO A 135 -28.44 28.11 -16.89
CA PRO A 135 -29.83 28.43 -16.61
C PRO A 135 -30.69 27.99 -17.80
N ARG A 136 -31.74 27.22 -17.52
CA ARG A 136 -32.74 26.84 -18.53
C ARG A 136 -33.38 28.13 -19.04
N GLY A 137 -33.22 28.41 -20.33
CA GLY A 137 -33.90 29.52 -21.00
C GLY A 137 -35.40 29.45 -20.77
N ILE A 138 -35.95 30.47 -20.11
CA ILE A 138 -37.38 30.66 -19.97
C ILE A 138 -37.91 31.03 -21.36
N ARG A 139 -38.60 30.09 -22.01
CA ARG A 139 -39.55 30.44 -23.07
C ARG A 139 -40.75 31.09 -22.38
N SER A 140 -40.91 32.40 -22.53
CA SER A 140 -42.22 33.06 -22.43
C SER A 140 -42.51 33.61 -23.82
N ARG A 141 -43.29 32.85 -24.59
CA ARG A 141 -44.71 33.15 -24.88
C ARG A 141 -44.85 34.51 -25.55
N GLY A 142 -45.01 34.45 -26.87
CA GLY A 142 -45.65 35.54 -27.58
C GLY A 142 -47.09 35.68 -27.09
N ASP A 143 -47.52 36.92 -26.98
CA ASP A 143 -48.90 37.27 -27.22
C ASP A 143 -48.94 38.42 -28.22
N ARG A 144 -49.75 38.19 -29.26
CA ARG A 144 -50.22 39.16 -30.25
C ARG A 144 -51.48 39.82 -29.66
N GLY A 145 -51.67 41.11 -29.93
CA GLY A 145 -52.96 41.79 -29.74
C GLY A 145 -52.82 43.14 -29.09
#